data_AF-A0A381PN95-F1
#
_entry.id   AF-A0A381PN95-F1
#
_cell.length_a   1.000
_cell.length_b   1.000
_cell.length_c   1.000
_cell.angle_alpha   90.00
_cell.angle_beta   90.00
_cell.angle_gamma   90.00
#
_symmetry.space_group_name_H-M   'P 1'
#
loop_
_entity.id
_entity.type
_entity.pdbx_description
1 polymer ?
#
loop_
_entity_poly.entity_id
_entity_poly.type
_entity_poly.pdbx_seq_one_letter_code
_entity_poly.pdbx_strand_id
1 'polypeptide(L)' 'MAKMELEVGTCPTGVLLALKSVDGRIHQVTAIEMTNDEALEISKLIQQKVKENHETPEAAKIN' A
#
# COMPACT_ATOMS: atom_id res chain seq x y z
N MET A 1 -19.78 -2.87 -2.73
CA MET A 1 -18.39 -3.19 -2.35
C MET A 1 -17.55 -2.02 -2.80
N ALA A 2 -16.81 -1.40 -1.89
CA ALA A 2 -15.87 -0.34 -2.26
C ALA A 2 -14.80 -0.95 -3.19
N LYS A 3 -14.58 -0.34 -4.35
CA LYS A 3 -13.54 -0.75 -5.27
C LYS A 3 -12.27 0.01 -4.90
N MET A 4 -11.23 -0.71 -4.47
CA MET A 4 -9.92 -0.13 -4.20
C MET A 4 -9.00 -0.37 -5.40
N GLU A 5 -8.43 0.69 -5.94
CA GLU A 5 -7.43 0.70 -7.02
C GLU A 5 -6.12 1.25 -6.42
N LEU A 6 -5.04 0.49 -6.53
CA LEU A 6 -3.70 0.92 -6.13
C LEU A 6 -2.89 1.18 -7.40
N GLU A 7 -2.34 2.38 -7.51
CA GLU A 7 -1.44 2.79 -8.58
C GLU A 7 -0.08 3.14 -8.01
N VAL A 8 0.97 2.72 -8.71
CA VAL A 8 2.37 3.06 -8.38
C VAL A 8 2.96 3.74 -9.60
N GLY A 9 3.37 4.98 -9.43
CA GLY A 9 3.98 5.80 -10.47
C GLY A 9 5.33 6.36 -10.04
N THR A 10 6.01 7.04 -10.95
CA THR A 10 7.22 7.80 -10.64
C THR A 10 6.86 9.27 -10.43
N CYS A 11 7.59 9.94 -9.54
CA CYS A 11 7.53 11.39 -9.36
C CYS A 11 8.97 11.97 -9.35
N PRO A 12 9.16 13.30 -9.46
CA PRO A 12 10.50 13.88 -9.51
C PRO A 12 11.40 13.54 -8.31
N THR A 13 10.80 13.24 -7.17
CA THR A 13 11.47 12.89 -5.91
C THR A 13 11.65 11.39 -5.70
N GLY A 14 11.01 10.54 -6.53
CA GLY A 14 11.08 9.08 -6.43
C GLY A 14 9.82 8.39 -6.96
N VAL A 15 8.99 7.90 -6.04
CA VAL A 15 7.82 7.06 -6.31
C VAL A 15 6.56 7.71 -5.71
N LEU A 16 5.44 7.62 -6.44
CA LEU A 16 4.12 7.98 -5.98
C LEU A 16 3.28 6.72 -5.79
N LEU A 17 2.74 6.53 -4.59
CA LEU A 17 1.75 5.49 -4.30
C LEU A 17 0.37 6.15 -4.17
N ALA A 18 -0.55 5.84 -5.07
CA ALA A 18 -1.91 6.38 -5.04
C ALA A 18 -2.92 5.26 -4.77
N LEU A 19 -3.68 5.40 -3.70
CA LEU A 19 -4.79 4.55 -3.35
C LEU A 19 -6.11 5.27 -3.63
N LYS A 20 -6.89 4.72 -4.56
CA LYS A 20 -8.21 5.22 -4.94
C LYS A 20 -9.28 4.26 -4.47
N SER A 21 -10.18 4.73 -3.61
CA SER A 21 -11.36 3.99 -3.19
C SER A 21 -12.60 4.60 -3.83
N VAL A 22 -13.44 3.76 -4.43
CA VAL A 22 -14.73 4.16 -5.01
C VAL A 22 -15.86 3.47 -4.26
N ASP A 23 -16.70 4.26 -3.59
CA ASP A 23 -17.93 3.81 -2.96
C ASP A 23 -19.12 4.66 -3.45
N GLY A 24 -19.89 4.09 -4.38
CA GLY A 24 -20.97 4.80 -5.06
C GLY A 24 -20.47 6.01 -5.85
N ARG A 25 -20.82 7.22 -5.39
CA ARG A 25 -20.38 8.50 -5.98
C ARG A 25 -19.16 9.10 -5.27
N ILE A 26 -18.71 8.50 -4.16
CA ILE A 26 -17.58 8.98 -3.37
C ILE A 26 -16.31 8.37 -3.96
N HIS A 27 -15.40 9.23 -4.38
CA HIS A 27 -14.06 8.87 -4.82
C HIS A 27 -13.07 9.44 -3.81
N GLN A 28 -12.44 8.59 -3.01
CA GLN A 28 -11.36 8.98 -2.11
C GLN A 28 -10.03 8.61 -2.75
N VAL A 29 -9.14 9.58 -2.89
CA VAL A 29 -7.77 9.36 -3.36
C VAL A 29 -6.80 9.79 -2.26
N THR A 30 -5.99 8.84 -1.81
CA THR A 30 -4.86 9.09 -0.92
C THR A 30 -3.59 8.84 -1.70
N ALA A 31 -2.70 9.84 -1.76
CA ALA A 31 -1.43 9.72 -2.47
C ALA A 31 -0.27 10.00 -1.51
N ILE A 32 0.79 9.20 -1.64
CA ILE A 32 2.02 9.33 -0.85
C ILE A 32 3.18 9.42 -1.83
N GLU A 33 3.89 10.54 -1.80
CA GLU A 33 5.18 10.67 -2.46
C GLU A 33 6.27 10.21 -1.50
N MET A 34 7.22 9.44 -2.03
CA MET A 34 8.35 8.92 -1.29
C MET A 34 9.59 8.90 -2.18
N THR A 35 10.76 8.99 -1.57
CA THR A 35 12.02 8.74 -2.26
C THR A 35 12.15 7.27 -2.65
N ASN A 36 13.07 6.97 -3.57
CA ASN A 36 13.33 5.59 -3.97
C ASN A 36 13.79 4.72 -2.78
N ASP A 37 14.58 5.28 -1.86
CA ASP A 37 15.08 4.54 -0.70
C ASP A 37 13.95 4.21 0.29
N GLU A 38 13.07 5.17 0.57
CA GLU A 38 11.87 4.96 1.40
C GLU A 38 10.93 3.92 0.77
N ALA A 39 10.73 3.96 -0.56
CA ALA A 39 9.94 2.96 -1.26
C ALA A 39 10.51 1.55 -1.12
N LEU A 40 11.84 1.41 -1.24
CA LEU A 40 12.53 0.13 -1.06
C LEU A 40 12.42 -0.37 0.38
N GLU A 41 12.53 0.51 1.37
CA GLU A 41 12.35 0.15 2.78
C GLU A 41 10.93 -0.35 3.07
N ILE A 42 9.91 0.39 2.63
CA ILE A 42 8.50 -0.01 2.75
C ILE A 42 8.25 -1.37 2.07
N SER A 43 8.82 -1.60 0.89
CA SER A 43 8.65 -2.87 0.18
C SER A 43 9.18 -4.06 0.98
N LYS A 44 10.31 -3.89 1.69
CA LYS A 44 10.88 -4.93 2.56
C LYS A 44 9.99 -5.21 3.76
N LEU A 45 9.45 -4.16 4.39
CA LEU A 45 8.52 -4.29 5.51
C LEU A 45 7.24 -5.04 5.10
N ILE A 46 6.68 -4.72 3.92
CA ILE A 46 5.51 -5.43 3.37
C ILE A 46 5.85 -6.89 3.12
N GLN A 47 6.96 -7.19 2.45
CA GLN A 47 7.39 -8.57 2.17
C GLN A 47 7.58 -9.38 3.45
N GLN A 48 8.23 -8.78 4.46
CA GLN A 48 8.40 -9.42 5.76
C GLN A 48 7.04 -9.71 6.40
N LYS A 49 6.12 -8.75 6.41
CA LYS A 49 4.81 -8.95 7.04
C LYS A 49 3.96 -10.00 6.32
N VAL A 50 4.05 -10.04 5.00
CA VAL A 50 3.44 -11.09 4.18
C VAL A 50 4.01 -12.46 4.56
N LYS A 51 5.33 -12.58 4.69
CA LYS A 51 5.97 -13.84 5.11
C LYS A 51 5.51 -14.29 6.50
N GLU A 52 5.53 -13.39 7.49
CA GLU A 52 5.05 -13.67 8.85
C GLU A 52 3.60 -14.19 8.84
N ASN A 53 2.71 -13.56 8.07
CA ASN A 53 1.31 -13.97 7.95
C ASN A 53 1.15 -15.36 7.32
N HIS A 54 2.00 -15.75 6.38
CA HIS A 54 1.97 -17.10 5.77
C HIS A 54 2.48 -18.18 6.74
N GLU A 55 3.49 -17.85 7.55
CA GLU A 55 4.10 -18.76 8.53
C GLU A 55 3.24 -18.91 9.79
N THR A 56 2.41 -17.92 10.13
CA THR A 56 1.52 -17.92 11.31
C THR A 56 0.09 -17.50 10.96
N PRO A 57 -0.73 -18.39 10.38
CA PRO A 57 -2.10 -18.06 9.93
C PRO A 57 -3.04 -17.58 11.06
N GLU A 58 -2.79 -17.97 12.31
CA GLU A 58 -3.59 -17.59 13.48
C GLU A 58 -3.22 -16.23 14.08
N ALA A 59 -2.12 -15.60 13.65
CA ALA A 59 -1.71 -14.27 14.12
C ALA A 59 -2.42 -13.12 13.37
N ALA A 60 -3.25 -13.42 12.37
CA ALA A 60 -3.99 -12.44 11.57
C ALA A 60 -5.22 -11.83 12.29
N LYS A 61 -5.26 -11.85 13.62
CA LYS A 61 -6.14 -10.95 14.38
C LYS A 61 -5.39 -9.64 14.60
N ILE A 62 -5.55 -8.73 13.65
CA ILE A 62 -5.18 -7.34 13.83
C ILE A 62 -6.07 -6.79 14.97
N ASN A 63 -5.45 -6.19 16.01
CA ASN A 63 -6.15 -5.39 17.01
C ASN A 63 -6.77 -4.14 16.38
#